data_AF-A0A093XEZ7-F1
#
_entry.id   AF-A0A093XEZ7-F1
#
_cell.length_a   1.000
_cell.length_b   1.000
_cell.length_c   1.000
_cell.angle_alpha   90.00
_cell.angle_beta   90.00
_cell.angle_gamma   90.00
#
_symmetry.space_group_name_H-M   'P 1'
#
loop_
_entity.id
_entity.type
_entity.pdbx_description
1 polymer ?
#
loop_
_entity_poly.entity_id
_entity_poly.type
_entity_poly.pdbx_seq_one_letter_code
_entity_poly.pdbx_strand_id
1 'polypeptide(L)'
;MRFSISISRFAPFIGYHHVLMILIVIAIILLSLLLAGCSSSSPVIPNIFLISLFYTPYTPTPSTAQTNFGVHTAIAGIVGRAQLEARVGFFGICINPDGGAWLCSNNATSLANQISIDQDPLNLIWLASQFKDMIVFPYLIIIAIVFAFICFVLLATFPGWHTAENEEGSEVDVKPFPSRPVSQVSLAIIFIGSIFVLVSVLWQHTASVAASIIAQDLANGSVKSGVGVTAMVLGWFGFALLIIVTIGLLVMILSIQEASPANGASWWYGPPMLRTKQPTLRSGAIALAKLQEYALPSAKYPRIQPDMFALPVIADPTLKGESYDAVRTAFNAWVSRYQEEHEWLSDVRQDCCLVVDGPALASLLQAPEPDEPPKQGQRPKQRRAPKPWVVAVDAKEPSAIPYSGGGPYLGWMRGGVDGRYKFPQGTPRGRDRAKAMLAEIEETLGSQAVTPL
;
A
#
# COMPACT_ATOMS: atom_id res chain seq x y z
N MET A 1 37.56 -4.35 21.54
CA MET A 1 37.49 -4.86 20.15
C MET A 1 37.03 -6.32 19.99
N ARG A 2 36.85 -7.14 21.05
CA ARG A 2 36.37 -8.54 20.92
C ARG A 2 34.84 -8.72 20.80
N PHE A 3 34.05 -7.67 21.02
CA PHE A 3 32.59 -7.72 20.92
C PHE A 3 32.06 -7.61 19.46
N SER A 4 32.86 -7.03 18.55
CA SER A 4 32.48 -6.82 17.15
C SER A 4 32.43 -8.12 16.33
N ILE A 5 33.27 -9.10 16.68
CA ILE A 5 33.38 -10.38 15.95
C ILE A 5 32.27 -11.38 16.33
N SER A 6 31.67 -11.23 17.53
CA SER A 6 30.55 -12.09 17.94
C SER A 6 29.26 -11.69 17.22
N ILE A 7 29.03 -10.39 17.00
CA ILE A 7 27.85 -9.88 16.30
C ILE A 7 27.90 -10.19 14.80
N SER A 8 29.09 -10.18 14.18
CA SER A 8 29.23 -10.51 12.74
C SER A 8 28.94 -11.97 12.40
N ARG A 9 29.04 -12.89 13.38
CA ARG A 9 28.73 -14.32 13.20
C ARG A 9 27.25 -14.67 13.39
N PHE A 10 26.48 -13.85 14.11
CA PHE A 10 25.04 -14.00 14.25
C PHE A 10 24.23 -13.29 13.14
N ALA A 11 24.85 -12.30 12.48
CA ALA A 11 24.25 -11.53 11.39
C ALA A 11 23.72 -12.35 10.19
N PRO A 12 24.34 -13.46 9.74
CA PRO A 12 23.78 -14.24 8.63
C PRO A 12 22.64 -15.18 9.04
N PHE A 13 22.47 -15.49 10.34
CA PHE A 13 21.42 -16.40 10.84
C PHE A 13 20.12 -15.67 11.21
N ILE A 14 20.19 -14.38 11.54
CA ILE A 14 19.01 -13.57 11.84
C ILE A 14 18.63 -12.81 10.58
N GLY A 15 17.73 -13.36 9.79
CA GLY A 15 17.13 -12.61 8.68
C GLY A 15 16.56 -11.29 9.19
N TYR A 16 16.76 -10.19 8.45
CA TYR A 16 16.26 -8.85 8.77
C TYR A 16 14.81 -8.83 9.32
N HIS A 17 13.96 -9.67 8.75
CA HIS A 17 12.59 -9.93 9.17
C HIS A 17 12.45 -10.39 10.64
N HIS A 18 13.33 -11.26 11.11
CA HIS A 18 13.33 -11.76 12.49
C HIS A 18 13.67 -10.67 13.49
N VAL A 19 14.56 -9.74 13.13
CA VAL A 19 14.84 -8.56 13.97
C VAL A 19 13.56 -7.75 14.15
N LEU A 20 12.83 -7.46 13.07
CA LEU A 20 11.57 -6.72 13.15
C LEU A 20 10.51 -7.44 14.00
N MET A 21 10.37 -8.77 13.83
CA MET A 21 9.47 -9.57 14.66
C MET A 21 9.84 -9.51 16.16
N ILE A 22 11.13 -9.60 16.49
CA ILE A 22 11.60 -9.50 17.88
C ILE A 22 11.27 -8.12 18.45
N LEU A 23 11.49 -7.04 17.70
CA LEU A 23 11.15 -5.68 18.14
C LEU A 23 9.64 -5.52 18.39
N ILE A 24 8.79 -6.09 17.52
CA ILE A 24 7.33 -6.11 17.70
C ILE A 24 6.95 -6.87 18.97
N VAL A 25 7.52 -8.06 19.20
CA VAL A 25 7.23 -8.86 20.40
C VAL A 25 7.63 -8.11 21.66
N ILE A 26 8.81 -7.48 21.68
CA ILE A 26 9.25 -6.65 22.81
C ILE A 26 8.26 -5.49 23.01
N ALA A 27 7.85 -4.79 21.96
CA ALA A 27 6.87 -3.72 22.06
C ALA A 27 5.52 -4.20 22.64
N ILE A 28 5.01 -5.35 22.20
CA ILE A 28 3.79 -5.96 22.73
C ILE A 28 3.92 -6.24 24.22
N ILE A 29 5.04 -6.82 24.67
CA ILE A 29 5.29 -7.13 26.08
C ILE A 29 5.31 -5.84 26.90
N LEU A 30 6.04 -4.81 26.46
CA LEU A 30 6.16 -3.54 27.19
C LEU A 30 4.81 -2.83 27.34
N LEU A 31 4.01 -2.77 26.27
CA LEU A 31 2.68 -2.16 26.29
C LEU A 31 1.69 -2.99 27.14
N SER A 32 1.83 -4.31 27.15
CA SER A 32 1.03 -5.18 28.02
C SER A 32 1.37 -4.99 29.51
N LEU A 33 2.66 -4.86 29.84
CA LEU A 33 3.12 -4.56 31.19
C LEU A 33 2.65 -3.17 31.66
N LEU A 34 2.63 -2.20 30.75
CA LEU A 34 2.09 -0.86 31.02
C LEU A 34 0.61 -0.92 31.42
N LEU A 35 -0.20 -1.68 30.66
CA LEU A 35 -1.63 -1.87 30.95
C LEU A 35 -1.87 -2.66 32.25
N ALA A 36 -1.07 -3.70 32.49
CA ALA A 36 -1.17 -4.56 33.67
C ALA A 36 -0.63 -3.92 34.96
N GLY A 37 -0.02 -2.73 34.87
CA GLY A 37 0.53 -2.01 36.00
C GLY A 37 -0.47 -1.78 37.14
N CYS A 38 0.04 -1.58 38.36
CA CYS A 38 -0.79 -1.35 39.55
C CYS A 38 -1.70 -2.56 39.88
N SER A 39 -1.09 -3.75 39.99
CA SER A 39 -1.75 -5.00 40.35
C SER A 39 -0.96 -5.74 41.44
N SER A 40 -1.67 -6.56 42.25
CA SER A 40 -1.10 -7.41 43.29
C SER A 40 -0.44 -8.69 42.73
N SER A 41 -0.37 -8.86 41.41
CA SER A 41 0.21 -10.06 40.77
C SER A 41 1.71 -10.25 41.03
N SER A 42 2.44 -9.20 41.44
CA SER A 42 3.84 -9.29 41.85
C SER A 42 4.26 -8.07 42.68
N PRO A 43 5.20 -8.19 43.64
CA PRO A 43 5.70 -7.08 44.44
C PRO A 43 6.27 -5.89 43.63
N VAL A 44 6.68 -6.14 42.38
CA VAL A 44 7.30 -5.11 41.51
C VAL A 44 6.24 -4.33 40.72
N ILE A 45 5.07 -4.92 40.47
CA ILE A 45 4.04 -4.35 39.58
C ILE A 45 3.37 -3.08 40.14
N PRO A 46 3.20 -2.88 41.46
CA PRO A 46 2.73 -1.62 42.03
C PRO A 46 3.62 -0.41 41.74
N ASN A 47 4.85 -0.61 41.26
CA ASN A 47 5.74 0.48 40.82
C ASN A 47 5.48 0.93 39.37
N ILE A 48 4.63 0.22 38.63
CA ILE A 48 4.13 0.63 37.32
C ILE A 48 2.77 1.32 37.56
N PHE A 49 2.79 2.63 37.70
CA PHE A 49 1.60 3.46 37.93
C PHE A 49 1.65 4.69 37.03
N LEU A 50 0.51 5.35 36.82
CA LEU A 50 0.39 6.60 36.08
C LEU A 50 0.63 7.79 37.02
N ILE A 51 -0.08 7.81 38.14
CA ILE A 51 0.01 8.82 39.19
C ILE A 51 0.06 8.14 40.56
N SER A 52 0.86 8.70 41.47
CA SER A 52 0.83 8.41 42.90
C SER A 52 0.41 9.66 43.67
N LEU A 53 -0.36 9.46 44.72
CA LEU A 53 -0.82 10.48 45.66
C LEU A 53 -0.49 9.96 47.06
N PHE A 54 0.24 10.72 47.87
CA PHE A 54 0.64 10.25 49.19
C PHE A 54 0.68 11.39 50.20
N TYR A 55 0.27 11.06 51.42
CA TYR A 55 0.41 11.99 52.54
C TYR A 55 1.88 12.11 52.93
N THR A 56 2.39 13.34 52.93
CA THR A 56 3.72 13.63 53.46
C THR A 56 3.76 15.10 53.88
N PRO A 57 4.15 15.42 55.12
CA PRO A 57 4.26 16.79 55.55
C PRO A 57 5.46 17.45 54.85
N TYR A 58 5.26 18.61 54.25
CA TYR A 58 6.34 19.44 53.72
C TYR A 58 6.07 20.91 53.95
N THR A 59 7.13 21.73 53.93
CA THR A 59 7.02 23.18 54.11
C THR A 59 6.29 23.80 52.90
N PRO A 60 5.10 24.37 53.07
CA PRO A 60 4.38 25.03 51.99
C PRO A 60 5.15 26.26 51.51
N THR A 61 5.10 26.53 50.21
CA THR A 61 5.75 27.70 49.60
C THR A 61 4.74 28.84 49.45
N PRO A 62 4.99 30.02 50.07
CA PRO A 62 4.10 31.17 49.92
C PRO A 62 4.22 31.76 48.51
N SER A 63 3.08 32.16 47.94
CA SER A 63 3.00 32.84 46.64
C SER A 63 2.08 34.05 46.71
N THR A 64 2.43 35.12 46.00
CA THR A 64 1.60 36.33 45.88
C THR A 64 0.29 36.08 45.15
N ALA A 65 0.17 34.97 44.41
CA ALA A 65 -1.07 34.54 43.76
C ALA A 65 -2.03 33.79 44.68
N GLN A 66 -1.62 33.44 45.91
CA GLN A 66 -2.48 32.76 46.87
C GLN A 66 -3.29 33.78 47.68
N THR A 67 -4.61 33.72 47.57
CA THR A 67 -5.52 34.62 48.31
C THR A 67 -5.55 34.34 49.81
N ASN A 68 -5.42 33.07 50.20
CA ASN A 68 -5.33 32.65 51.60
C ASN A 68 -4.25 31.58 51.79
N PHE A 69 -3.03 32.01 52.06
CA PHE A 69 -1.92 31.11 52.37
C PHE A 69 -2.18 30.27 53.63
N GLY A 70 -2.97 30.76 54.59
CA GLY A 70 -3.22 30.10 55.88
C GLY A 70 -4.01 28.79 55.78
N VAL A 71 -4.70 28.52 54.66
CA VAL A 71 -5.52 27.31 54.44
C VAL A 71 -4.71 26.03 54.65
N HIS A 72 -3.41 26.03 54.33
CA HIS A 72 -2.57 24.85 54.51
C HIS A 72 -2.54 24.35 55.96
N THR A 73 -2.66 25.24 56.96
CA THR A 73 -2.63 24.85 58.37
C THR A 73 -3.90 24.08 58.78
N ALA A 74 -5.05 24.46 58.21
CA ALA A 74 -6.31 23.75 58.43
C ALA A 74 -6.28 22.37 57.76
N ILE A 75 -5.76 22.29 56.53
CA ILE A 75 -5.58 21.01 55.81
C ILE A 75 -4.61 20.09 56.58
N ALA A 76 -3.48 20.63 57.05
CA ALA A 76 -2.52 19.87 57.86
C ALA A 76 -3.15 19.36 59.17
N GLY A 77 -4.05 20.14 59.79
CA GLY A 77 -4.82 19.71 60.96
C GLY A 77 -5.77 18.55 60.68
N ILE A 78 -6.41 18.53 59.49
CA ILE A 78 -7.28 17.43 59.05
C ILE A 78 -6.47 16.18 58.71
N VAL A 79 -5.35 16.33 58.00
CA VAL A 79 -4.47 15.21 57.62
C VAL A 79 -3.80 14.57 58.82
N GLY A 80 -3.42 15.37 59.82
CA GLY A 80 -2.83 14.90 61.06
C GLY A 80 -1.57 14.06 60.81
N ARG A 81 -1.65 12.75 61.07
CA ARG A 81 -0.54 11.80 60.92
C ARG A 81 -0.83 10.69 59.90
N ALA A 82 -1.78 10.88 58.99
CA ALA A 82 -2.08 9.90 57.94
C ALA A 82 -0.83 9.61 57.08
N GLN A 83 -0.62 8.33 56.72
CA GLN A 83 0.54 7.86 55.93
C GLN A 83 0.15 6.96 54.76
N LEU A 84 -1.03 7.18 54.18
CA LEU A 84 -1.52 6.48 52.99
C LEU A 84 -0.84 6.97 51.70
N GLU A 85 -0.43 6.02 50.85
CA GLU A 85 -0.11 6.24 49.44
C GLU A 85 -1.12 5.52 48.55
N ALA A 86 -1.73 6.23 47.60
CA ALA A 86 -2.62 5.70 46.58
C ALA A 86 -1.97 5.85 45.19
N ARG A 87 -1.90 4.77 44.43
CA ARG A 87 -1.36 4.70 43.07
C ARG A 87 -2.43 4.28 42.10
N VAL A 88 -2.43 4.85 40.91
CA VAL A 88 -3.40 4.55 39.86
C VAL A 88 -2.69 3.93 38.67
N GLY A 89 -3.14 2.74 38.25
CA GLY A 89 -2.82 2.14 36.96
C GLY A 89 -3.99 2.27 35.98
N PHE A 90 -3.90 1.58 34.84
CA PHE A 90 -4.97 1.59 33.84
C PHE A 90 -6.23 0.86 34.28
N PHE A 91 -6.06 -0.28 34.95
CA PHE A 91 -7.16 -1.17 35.30
C PHE A 91 -7.40 -1.29 36.81
N GLY A 92 -6.67 -0.53 37.62
CA GLY A 92 -6.74 -0.68 39.06
C GLY A 92 -6.09 0.46 39.83
N ILE A 93 -6.36 0.45 41.13
CA ILE A 93 -5.80 1.35 42.14
C ILE A 93 -5.08 0.46 43.15
N CYS A 94 -3.86 0.81 43.52
CA CYS A 94 -3.14 0.19 44.63
C CYS A 94 -2.97 1.19 45.75
N ILE A 95 -3.17 0.74 47.00
CA ILE A 95 -2.96 1.57 48.17
C ILE A 95 -1.92 0.92 49.09
N ASN A 96 -1.19 1.76 49.81
CA ASN A 96 -0.31 1.37 50.89
C ASN A 96 -0.67 2.21 52.13
N PRO A 97 -1.47 1.67 53.07
CA PRO A 97 -2.01 2.45 54.19
C PRO A 97 -0.98 2.88 55.24
N ASP A 98 0.01 2.01 55.50
CA ASP A 98 0.95 2.19 56.61
C ASP A 98 2.42 2.04 56.15
N GLY A 99 2.69 2.18 54.85
CA GLY A 99 4.02 1.94 54.26
C GLY A 99 4.43 0.47 54.18
N GLY A 100 3.53 -0.46 54.50
CA GLY A 100 3.70 -1.91 54.40
C GLY A 100 3.35 -2.49 53.02
N ALA A 101 2.39 -3.41 52.99
CA ALA A 101 1.99 -4.13 51.79
C ALA A 101 1.02 -3.35 50.90
N TRP A 102 1.09 -3.60 49.59
CA TRP A 102 0.19 -3.01 48.60
C TRP A 102 -1.13 -3.79 48.48
N LEU A 103 -2.24 -3.10 48.63
CA LEU A 103 -3.60 -3.62 48.39
C LEU A 103 -4.11 -3.05 47.07
N CYS A 104 -4.30 -3.89 46.06
CA CYS A 104 -4.75 -3.44 44.74
C CYS A 104 -6.15 -3.95 44.42
N SER A 105 -7.00 -3.09 43.87
CA SER A 105 -8.34 -3.43 43.40
C SER A 105 -8.77 -2.51 42.27
N ASN A 106 -9.63 -3.00 41.38
CA ASN A 106 -10.32 -2.14 40.42
C ASN A 106 -11.52 -1.41 41.05
N ASN A 107 -11.99 -1.87 42.22
CA ASN A 107 -13.11 -1.27 42.93
C ASN A 107 -12.60 -0.41 44.10
N ALA A 108 -12.65 0.91 43.93
CA ALA A 108 -12.24 1.88 44.94
C ALA A 108 -13.04 1.76 46.25
N THR A 109 -14.33 1.43 46.19
CA THR A 109 -15.17 1.22 47.38
C THR A 109 -14.67 0.04 48.21
N SER A 110 -14.21 -1.03 47.56
CA SER A 110 -13.63 -2.17 48.27
C SER A 110 -12.32 -1.82 48.98
N LEU A 111 -11.56 -0.86 48.47
CA LEU A 111 -10.34 -0.35 49.11
C LEU A 111 -10.70 0.57 50.28
N ALA A 112 -11.62 1.52 50.07
CA ALA A 112 -12.07 2.44 51.11
C ALA A 112 -12.68 1.70 52.33
N ASN A 113 -13.41 0.60 52.11
CA ASN A 113 -13.97 -0.21 53.20
C ASN A 113 -12.93 -0.89 54.10
N GLN A 114 -11.68 -0.99 53.66
CA GLN A 114 -10.57 -1.58 54.43
C GLN A 114 -9.77 -0.52 55.20
N ILE A 115 -10.13 0.76 55.06
CA ILE A 115 -9.35 1.90 55.52
C ILE A 115 -10.19 2.73 56.49
N SER A 116 -9.56 3.21 57.56
CA SER A 116 -10.24 4.09 58.52
C SER A 116 -10.24 5.55 58.04
N ILE A 117 -11.14 6.36 58.60
CA ILE A 117 -11.23 7.80 58.29
C ILE A 117 -9.92 8.52 58.63
N ASP A 118 -9.22 8.09 59.69
CA ASP A 118 -7.95 8.68 60.12
C ASP A 118 -6.78 8.33 59.18
N GLN A 119 -6.90 7.26 58.39
CA GLN A 119 -5.89 6.84 57.41
C GLN A 119 -6.06 7.54 56.06
N ASP A 120 -7.30 7.88 55.66
CA ASP A 120 -7.58 8.63 54.42
C ASP A 120 -8.45 9.89 54.63
N PRO A 121 -7.99 10.87 55.42
CA PRO A 121 -8.80 12.02 55.82
C PRO A 121 -9.20 12.97 54.66
N LEU A 122 -8.42 12.99 53.57
CA LEU A 122 -8.73 13.76 52.35
C LEU A 122 -9.32 12.91 51.21
N ASN A 123 -9.65 11.64 51.46
CA ASN A 123 -10.21 10.73 50.46
C ASN A 123 -9.33 10.58 49.20
N LEU A 124 -8.02 10.37 49.36
CA LEU A 124 -7.10 10.10 48.25
C LEU A 124 -7.51 8.87 47.43
N ILE A 125 -8.14 7.86 48.04
CA ILE A 125 -8.68 6.69 47.32
C ILE A 125 -9.79 7.12 46.35
N TRP A 126 -10.66 8.01 46.80
CA TRP A 126 -11.72 8.55 45.94
C TRP A 126 -11.12 9.41 44.82
N LEU A 127 -10.17 10.29 45.13
CA LEU A 127 -9.49 11.12 44.13
C LEU A 127 -8.76 10.26 43.07
N ALA A 128 -8.08 9.21 43.51
CA ALA A 128 -7.45 8.22 42.65
C ALA A 128 -8.46 7.51 41.72
N SER A 129 -9.66 7.19 42.24
CA SER A 129 -10.74 6.61 41.44
C SER A 129 -11.27 7.57 40.37
N GLN A 130 -11.45 8.85 40.71
CA GLN A 130 -11.91 9.85 39.75
C GLN A 130 -10.90 10.05 38.63
N PHE A 131 -9.60 10.07 38.95
CA PHE A 131 -8.56 10.11 37.92
C PHE A 131 -8.64 8.89 36.99
N LYS A 132 -8.74 7.67 37.55
CA LYS A 132 -8.86 6.43 36.75
C LYS A 132 -10.07 6.47 35.83
N ASP A 133 -11.25 6.77 36.37
CA ASP A 133 -12.51 6.56 35.65
C ASP A 133 -12.83 7.68 34.66
N MET A 134 -12.37 8.90 34.90
CA MET A 134 -12.68 10.07 34.06
C MET A 134 -11.58 10.42 33.05
N ILE A 135 -10.32 10.09 33.35
CA ILE A 135 -9.17 10.62 32.60
C ILE A 135 -8.40 9.52 31.87
N VAL A 136 -8.31 8.32 32.45
CA VAL A 136 -7.51 7.23 31.89
C VAL A 136 -8.27 6.50 30.79
N PHE A 137 -7.69 6.43 29.59
CA PHE A 137 -8.26 5.74 28.42
C PHE A 137 -7.34 4.61 27.92
N PRO A 138 -7.57 3.33 28.32
CA PRO A 138 -6.72 2.20 27.94
C PRO A 138 -6.93 1.71 26.49
N TYR A 139 -8.11 1.96 25.91
CA TYR A 139 -8.57 1.24 24.72
C TYR A 139 -7.71 1.47 23.47
N LEU A 140 -7.12 2.65 23.29
CA LEU A 140 -6.20 2.92 22.17
C LEU A 140 -4.95 2.02 22.23
N ILE A 141 -4.40 1.78 23.42
CA ILE A 141 -3.25 0.89 23.60
C ILE A 141 -3.65 -0.56 23.33
N ILE A 142 -4.83 -0.99 23.80
CA ILE A 142 -5.35 -2.34 23.53
C ILE A 142 -5.46 -2.58 22.02
N ILE A 143 -6.07 -1.64 21.28
CA ILE A 143 -6.21 -1.74 19.82
C ILE A 143 -4.82 -1.76 19.14
N ALA A 144 -3.87 -0.93 19.61
CA ALA A 144 -2.52 -0.93 19.09
C ALA A 144 -1.78 -2.25 19.31
N ILE A 145 -1.96 -2.90 20.47
CA ILE A 145 -1.42 -4.25 20.75
C ILE A 145 -2.01 -5.27 19.78
N VAL A 146 -3.31 -5.22 19.51
CA VAL A 146 -3.97 -6.10 18.53
C VAL A 146 -3.39 -5.89 17.13
N PHE A 147 -3.20 -4.64 16.70
CA PHE A 147 -2.58 -4.35 15.40
C PHE A 147 -1.11 -4.82 15.32
N ALA A 148 -0.35 -4.64 16.39
CA ALA A 148 1.02 -5.16 16.48
C ALA A 148 1.05 -6.70 16.42
N PHE A 149 0.10 -7.37 17.09
CA PHE A 149 -0.02 -8.83 17.04
C PHE A 149 -0.41 -9.34 15.64
N ILE A 150 -1.37 -8.68 14.98
CA ILE A 150 -1.73 -9.01 13.58
C ILE A 150 -0.51 -8.81 12.66
N CYS A 151 0.23 -7.72 12.82
CA CYS A 151 1.48 -7.48 12.08
C CYS A 151 2.51 -8.59 12.32
N PHE A 152 2.70 -9.01 13.57
CA PHE A 152 3.56 -10.13 13.90
C PHE A 152 3.13 -11.43 13.21
N VAL A 153 1.84 -11.77 13.21
CA VAL A 153 1.32 -12.96 12.54
C VAL A 153 1.52 -12.89 11.02
N LEU A 154 1.21 -11.74 10.39
CA LEU A 154 1.43 -11.54 8.95
C LEU A 154 2.89 -11.71 8.59
N LEU A 155 3.80 -11.17 9.40
CA LEU A 155 5.24 -11.37 9.25
C LEU A 155 5.62 -12.85 9.43
N ALA A 156 5.09 -13.54 10.43
CA ALA A 156 5.36 -14.95 10.67
C ALA A 156 4.90 -15.89 9.53
N THR A 157 3.97 -15.49 8.67
CA THR A 157 3.56 -16.29 7.50
C THR A 157 4.61 -16.37 6.40
N PHE A 158 5.65 -15.52 6.42
CA PHE A 158 6.72 -15.60 5.43
C PHE A 158 7.65 -16.76 5.77
N PRO A 159 7.80 -17.72 4.85
CA PRO A 159 8.59 -18.88 5.16
C PRO A 159 10.08 -18.51 5.10
N GLY A 160 10.89 -19.20 5.93
CA GLY A 160 12.32 -18.95 6.08
C GLY A 160 13.11 -19.24 4.80
N TRP A 161 14.44 -19.24 4.89
CA TRP A 161 15.28 -19.56 3.73
C TRP A 161 14.93 -20.96 3.21
N HIS A 162 14.82 -21.12 1.90
CA HIS A 162 14.59 -22.42 1.27
C HIS A 162 15.67 -22.67 0.24
N THR A 163 16.27 -23.85 0.29
CA THR A 163 17.17 -24.32 -0.75
C THR A 163 16.33 -24.73 -1.96
N ALA A 164 16.68 -24.20 -3.13
CA ALA A 164 16.17 -24.69 -4.40
C ALA A 164 17.35 -25.23 -5.21
N GLU A 165 17.18 -26.40 -5.83
CA GLU A 165 18.16 -26.90 -6.79
C GLU A 165 18.07 -26.07 -8.08
N ASN A 166 19.19 -25.48 -8.48
CA ASN A 166 19.34 -24.92 -9.82
C ASN A 166 19.41 -26.03 -10.89
N GLU A 167 19.24 -25.68 -12.17
CA GLU A 167 19.31 -26.61 -13.31
C GLU A 167 20.65 -27.37 -13.44
N GLU A 168 21.68 -26.94 -12.71
CA GLU A 168 23.02 -27.54 -12.62
C GLU A 168 23.22 -28.46 -11.40
N GLY A 169 22.17 -28.71 -10.61
CA GLY A 169 22.21 -29.54 -9.41
C GLY A 169 22.97 -28.92 -8.23
N SER A 170 23.24 -27.61 -8.28
CA SER A 170 23.77 -26.86 -7.14
C SER A 170 22.62 -26.32 -6.29
N GLU A 171 22.69 -26.59 -4.98
CA GLU A 171 21.77 -25.99 -4.01
C GLU A 171 22.02 -24.47 -3.97
N VAL A 172 21.01 -23.70 -4.35
CA VAL A 172 21.02 -22.25 -4.21
C VAL A 172 19.98 -21.84 -3.18
N ASP A 173 20.44 -21.09 -2.18
CA ASP A 173 19.55 -20.46 -1.20
C ASP A 173 18.72 -19.38 -1.90
N VAL A 174 17.46 -19.69 -2.18
CA VAL A 174 16.52 -18.71 -2.72
C VAL A 174 15.90 -17.97 -1.55
N LYS A 175 16.17 -16.67 -1.47
CA LYS A 175 15.57 -15.79 -0.46
C LYS A 175 14.12 -15.48 -0.88
N PRO A 176 13.09 -16.00 -0.18
CA PRO A 176 11.71 -15.66 -0.52
C PRO A 176 11.49 -14.18 -0.22
N PHE A 177 11.11 -13.41 -1.25
CA PHE A 177 10.68 -12.03 -1.08
C PHE A 177 9.28 -12.01 -0.45
N PRO A 178 9.02 -11.16 0.55
CA PRO A 178 7.69 -11.05 1.11
C PRO A 178 6.71 -10.58 0.03
N SER A 179 5.52 -11.17 0.01
CA SER A 179 4.46 -10.73 -0.90
C SER A 179 4.13 -9.26 -0.65
N ARG A 180 4.18 -8.44 -1.70
CA ARG A 180 3.89 -6.99 -1.68
C ARG A 180 2.59 -6.62 -0.93
N PRO A 181 1.44 -7.32 -1.11
CA PRO A 181 0.22 -6.93 -0.40
C PRO A 181 0.34 -7.13 1.12
N VAL A 182 0.96 -8.23 1.56
CA VAL A 182 1.14 -8.51 2.99
C VAL A 182 2.09 -7.50 3.62
N SER A 183 3.21 -7.15 2.96
CA SER A 183 4.13 -6.15 3.50
C SER A 183 3.51 -4.75 3.57
N GLN A 184 2.70 -4.36 2.58
CA GLN A 184 1.95 -3.09 2.59
C GLN A 184 0.90 -3.04 3.70
N VAL A 185 0.12 -4.12 3.87
CA VAL A 185 -0.87 -4.21 4.96
C VAL A 185 -0.17 -4.16 6.31
N SER A 186 0.91 -4.92 6.51
CA SER A 186 1.71 -4.89 7.74
C SER A 186 2.26 -3.50 8.06
N LEU A 187 2.75 -2.77 7.04
CA LEU A 187 3.21 -1.39 7.21
C LEU A 187 2.06 -0.46 7.65
N ALA A 188 0.90 -0.54 6.99
CA ALA A 188 -0.25 0.30 7.30
C ALA A 188 -0.76 0.08 8.73
N ILE A 189 -0.94 -1.18 9.14
CA ILE A 189 -1.46 -1.49 10.48
C ILE A 189 -0.49 -1.11 11.59
N ILE A 190 0.83 -1.31 11.39
CA ILE A 190 1.82 -0.95 12.42
C ILE A 190 1.96 0.56 12.54
N PHE A 191 1.86 1.29 11.42
CA PHE A 191 1.87 2.74 11.40
C PHE A 191 0.66 3.31 12.18
N ILE A 192 -0.55 2.83 11.89
CA ILE A 192 -1.76 3.22 12.63
C ILE A 192 -1.63 2.86 14.11
N GLY A 193 -1.14 1.65 14.42
CA GLY A 193 -0.87 1.22 15.80
C GLY A 193 0.12 2.15 16.52
N SER A 194 1.18 2.58 15.85
CA SER A 194 2.17 3.52 16.42
C SER A 194 1.56 4.88 16.75
N ILE A 195 0.64 5.39 15.92
CA ILE A 195 -0.09 6.64 16.17
C ILE A 195 -0.99 6.49 17.41
N PHE A 196 -1.70 5.38 17.54
CA PHE A 196 -2.53 5.14 18.73
C PHE A 196 -1.71 5.08 20.01
N VAL A 197 -0.53 4.45 19.99
CA VAL A 197 0.37 4.47 21.15
C VAL A 197 0.86 5.89 21.44
N LEU A 198 1.27 6.66 20.41
CA LEU A 198 1.71 8.05 20.58
C LEU A 198 0.64 8.91 21.25
N VAL A 199 -0.59 8.89 20.72
CA VAL A 199 -1.71 9.65 21.27
C VAL A 199 -2.00 9.23 22.70
N SER A 200 -1.99 7.92 22.98
CA SER A 200 -2.26 7.38 24.32
C SER A 200 -1.22 7.82 25.34
N VAL A 201 0.06 7.64 25.04
CA VAL A 201 1.16 7.95 25.95
C VAL A 201 1.25 9.45 26.20
N LEU A 202 1.07 10.27 25.15
CA LEU A 202 1.04 11.73 25.28
C LEU A 202 -0.14 12.19 26.17
N TRP A 203 -1.33 11.65 25.91
CA TRP A 203 -2.53 11.95 26.71
C TRP A 203 -2.31 11.62 28.18
N GLN A 204 -1.86 10.40 28.49
CA GLN A 204 -1.67 9.96 29.87
C GLN A 204 -0.56 10.71 30.59
N HIS A 205 0.54 11.01 29.90
CA HIS A 205 1.64 11.77 30.48
C HIS A 205 1.17 13.17 30.88
N THR A 206 0.55 13.89 29.94
CA THR A 206 0.06 15.27 30.19
C THR A 206 -1.02 15.31 31.26
N ALA A 207 -1.97 14.37 31.22
CA ALA A 207 -3.01 14.21 32.21
C ALA A 207 -2.46 13.95 33.63
N SER A 208 -1.52 13.01 33.75
CA SER A 208 -0.94 12.65 35.05
C SER A 208 -0.11 13.78 35.63
N VAL A 209 0.65 14.51 34.80
CA VAL A 209 1.39 15.70 35.23
C VAL A 209 0.44 16.77 35.73
N ALA A 210 -0.61 17.11 34.97
CA ALA A 210 -1.57 18.13 35.36
C ALA A 210 -2.29 17.77 36.67
N ALA A 211 -2.79 16.53 36.79
CA ALA A 211 -3.43 16.04 38.01
C ALA A 211 -2.48 16.06 39.22
N SER A 212 -1.21 15.71 39.03
CA SER A 212 -0.23 15.70 40.11
C SER A 212 0.07 17.10 40.67
N ILE A 213 0.14 18.11 39.79
CA ILE A 213 0.38 19.50 40.17
C ILE A 213 -0.84 20.05 40.90
N ILE A 214 -2.04 19.85 40.35
CA ILE A 214 -3.29 20.35 40.96
C ILE A 214 -3.50 19.72 42.34
N ALA A 215 -3.26 18.41 42.49
CA ALA A 215 -3.41 17.74 43.79
C ALA A 215 -2.42 18.25 44.84
N GLN A 216 -1.16 18.47 44.44
CA GLN A 216 -0.13 19.02 45.34
C GLN A 216 -0.40 20.46 45.75
N ASP A 217 -0.72 21.31 44.78
CA ASP A 217 -0.92 22.74 45.02
C ASP A 217 -2.20 23.01 45.82
N LEU A 218 -3.22 22.16 45.68
CA LEU A 218 -4.45 22.26 46.47
C LEU A 218 -4.25 21.86 47.93
N ALA A 219 -3.50 20.78 48.19
CA ALA A 219 -3.27 20.27 49.53
C ALA A 219 -2.08 20.94 50.24
N ASN A 220 -1.29 21.72 49.49
CA ASN A 220 -0.17 22.57 49.86
C ASN A 220 0.42 22.28 51.25
N GLY A 221 1.33 21.33 51.33
CA GLY A 221 2.05 20.98 52.57
C GLY A 221 1.61 19.66 53.21
N SER A 222 0.51 19.05 52.74
CA SER A 222 -0.01 17.80 53.32
C SER A 222 -0.01 16.59 52.36
N VAL A 223 -0.11 16.82 51.05
CA VAL A 223 -0.12 15.74 50.03
C VAL A 223 0.95 16.03 49.00
N LYS A 224 1.77 15.03 48.69
CA LYS A 224 2.62 15.02 47.50
C LYS A 224 2.06 14.07 46.45
N SER A 225 2.44 14.32 45.21
CA SER A 225 2.10 13.45 44.09
C SER A 225 3.35 13.13 43.27
N GLY A 226 3.35 11.97 42.65
CA GLY A 226 4.39 11.56 41.72
C GLY A 226 3.76 11.11 40.41
N VAL A 227 4.48 11.30 39.31
CA VAL A 227 4.12 10.69 38.03
C VAL A 227 4.99 9.46 37.83
N GLY A 228 4.40 8.35 37.41
CA GLY A 228 5.12 7.08 37.33
C GLY A 228 6.08 7.00 36.14
N VAL A 229 7.35 7.26 36.41
CA VAL A 229 8.43 7.24 35.40
C VAL A 229 8.51 5.88 34.70
N THR A 230 8.32 4.77 35.41
CA THR A 230 8.36 3.43 34.81
C THR A 230 7.27 3.26 33.75
N ALA A 231 6.05 3.72 34.01
CA ALA A 231 4.97 3.68 33.03
C ALA A 231 5.29 4.54 31.81
N MET A 232 5.87 5.73 32.01
CA MET A 232 6.32 6.59 30.91
C MET A 232 7.36 5.89 30.04
N VAL A 233 8.38 5.28 30.66
CA VAL A 233 9.44 4.58 29.93
C VAL A 233 8.87 3.42 29.14
N LEU A 234 8.00 2.57 29.72
CA LEU A 234 7.37 1.47 29.00
C LEU A 234 6.57 1.95 27.78
N GLY A 235 5.80 3.03 27.93
CA GLY A 235 5.02 3.61 26.84
C GLY A 235 5.88 4.22 25.72
N TRP A 236 6.77 5.15 26.06
CA TRP A 236 7.63 5.83 25.08
C TRP A 236 8.64 4.90 24.42
N PHE A 237 9.20 3.94 25.17
CA PHE A 237 10.09 2.94 24.60
C PHE A 237 9.34 1.98 23.69
N GLY A 238 8.13 1.53 24.08
CA GLY A 238 7.25 0.74 23.21
C GLY A 238 6.91 1.49 21.91
N PHE A 239 6.57 2.78 21.99
CA PHE A 239 6.36 3.64 20.83
C PHE A 239 7.59 3.71 19.91
N ALA A 240 8.77 3.97 20.47
CA ALA A 240 10.01 4.06 19.71
C ALA A 240 10.31 2.76 18.95
N LEU A 241 10.09 1.60 19.57
CA LEU A 241 10.22 0.30 18.93
C LEU A 241 9.27 0.15 17.73
N LEU A 242 8.00 0.54 17.87
CA LEU A 242 7.03 0.49 16.77
C LEU A 242 7.40 1.43 15.62
N ILE A 243 8.00 2.60 15.90
CA ILE A 243 8.52 3.50 14.86
C ILE A 243 9.71 2.88 14.13
N ILE A 244 10.66 2.28 14.86
CA ILE A 244 11.79 1.57 14.26
C ILE A 244 11.29 0.45 13.35
N VAL A 245 10.28 -0.31 13.79
CA VAL A 245 9.65 -1.36 12.97
C VAL A 245 8.98 -0.78 11.73
N THR A 246 8.24 0.32 11.87
CA THR A 246 7.60 1.01 10.74
C THR A 246 8.63 1.43 9.69
N ILE A 247 9.71 2.09 10.12
CA ILE A 247 10.81 2.50 9.23
C ILE A 247 11.48 1.26 8.61
N GLY A 248 11.69 0.20 9.39
CA GLY A 248 12.30 -1.03 8.89
C GLY A 248 11.46 -1.72 7.81
N LEU A 249 10.13 -1.80 8.00
CA LEU A 249 9.23 -2.31 6.97
C LEU A 249 9.21 -1.42 5.73
N LEU A 250 9.25 -0.10 5.89
CA LEU A 250 9.34 0.84 4.77
C LEU A 250 10.62 0.63 3.95
N VAL A 251 11.78 0.56 4.61
CA VAL A 251 13.07 0.29 3.95
C VAL A 251 13.06 -1.06 3.25
N MET A 252 12.48 -2.09 3.87
CA MET A 252 12.34 -3.40 3.25
C MET A 252 11.51 -3.32 1.95
N ILE A 253 10.37 -2.63 1.98
CA ILE A 253 9.50 -2.48 0.80
C ILE A 253 10.22 -1.71 -0.31
N LEU A 254 10.87 -0.59 0.00
CA LEU A 254 11.62 0.20 -0.98
C LEU A 254 12.77 -0.61 -1.61
N SER A 255 13.50 -1.39 -0.79
CA SER A 255 14.59 -2.24 -1.29
C SER A 255 14.12 -3.30 -2.29
N ILE A 256 12.90 -3.82 -2.12
CA ILE A 256 12.29 -4.80 -3.04
C ILE A 256 11.83 -4.11 -4.33
N GLN A 257 11.41 -2.85 -4.25
CA GLN A 257 11.04 -2.06 -5.43
C GLN A 257 12.25 -1.73 -6.29
N GLU A 258 13.38 -1.34 -5.69
CA GLU A 258 14.62 -1.04 -6.40
C GLU A 258 15.33 -2.31 -6.93
N ALA A 259 15.28 -3.42 -6.17
CA ALA A 259 15.85 -4.69 -6.60
C ALA A 259 15.04 -5.40 -7.69
N SER A 260 13.78 -4.99 -7.90
CA SER A 260 12.99 -5.39 -9.06
C SER A 260 13.52 -4.58 -10.25
N PRO A 261 14.23 -5.17 -11.22
CA PRO A 261 14.77 -4.42 -12.34
C PRO A 261 13.64 -3.64 -13.01
N ALA A 262 13.88 -2.36 -13.23
CA ALA A 262 13.13 -1.55 -14.17
C ALA A 262 13.28 -2.19 -15.56
N ASN A 263 12.45 -3.18 -15.84
CA ASN A 263 12.14 -3.72 -17.16
C ASN A 263 10.66 -4.04 -17.11
N GLY A 264 9.90 -3.41 -18.01
CA GLY A 264 8.45 -3.53 -18.11
C GLY A 264 7.97 -4.97 -18.30
N ALA A 265 7.79 -5.67 -17.19
CA ALA A 265 7.06 -6.92 -17.10
C ALA A 265 5.97 -6.72 -16.06
N SER A 266 4.82 -6.28 -16.56
CA SER A 266 3.53 -6.35 -15.89
C SER A 266 3.30 -7.76 -15.34
N TRP A 267 3.52 -7.93 -14.05
CA TRP A 267 2.95 -9.05 -13.29
C TRP A 267 2.03 -8.47 -12.23
N TRP A 268 0.87 -7.99 -12.70
CA TRP A 268 -0.33 -7.96 -11.88
C TRP A 268 -1.04 -9.31 -11.99
N TYR A 269 -1.71 -9.65 -10.91
CA TYR A 269 -2.61 -10.79 -10.76
C TYR A 269 -3.59 -10.91 -11.94
N GLY A 270 -3.63 -12.09 -12.56
CA GLY A 270 -4.78 -12.60 -13.28
C GLY A 270 -5.11 -14.02 -12.77
N PRO A 271 -6.39 -14.43 -12.70
CA PRO A 271 -6.78 -15.75 -12.21
C PRO A 271 -6.21 -16.87 -13.11
N PRO A 272 -6.20 -18.15 -12.66
CA PRO A 272 -5.51 -19.22 -13.37
C PRO A 272 -6.24 -19.58 -14.66
N MET A 273 -5.94 -18.87 -15.75
CA MET A 273 -6.33 -19.24 -17.10
C MET A 273 -5.24 -20.12 -17.70
N LEU A 274 -5.56 -21.41 -17.77
CA LEU A 274 -5.10 -22.38 -18.76
C LEU A 274 -3.68 -22.18 -19.30
N ARG A 275 -2.72 -22.80 -18.61
CA ARG A 275 -1.36 -23.03 -19.10
C ARG A 275 -1.40 -24.00 -20.30
N THR A 276 -1.72 -23.51 -21.49
CA THR A 276 -1.44 -24.24 -22.73
C THR A 276 -0.02 -23.93 -23.17
N LYS A 277 0.82 -24.96 -23.21
CA LYS A 277 2.17 -24.93 -23.80
C LYS A 277 2.15 -24.22 -25.15
N GLN A 278 2.93 -23.16 -25.36
CA GLN A 278 3.23 -22.73 -26.73
C GLN A 278 4.54 -21.91 -26.87
N PRO A 279 5.43 -22.30 -27.82
CA PRO A 279 6.68 -21.60 -28.15
C PRO A 279 6.50 -20.28 -28.94
N THR A 280 5.26 -19.80 -29.12
CA THR A 280 4.91 -18.64 -29.96
C THR A 280 5.07 -17.28 -29.28
N LEU A 281 5.04 -17.21 -27.94
CA LEU A 281 5.19 -15.93 -27.20
C LEU A 281 6.58 -15.30 -27.38
N ARG A 282 7.64 -16.10 -27.51
CA ARG A 282 9.02 -15.59 -27.65
C ARG A 282 9.21 -14.82 -28.95
N SER A 283 8.61 -15.30 -30.04
CA SER A 283 8.64 -14.65 -31.36
C SER A 283 7.83 -13.35 -31.38
N GLY A 284 6.71 -13.29 -30.64
CA GLY A 284 5.89 -12.09 -30.50
C GLY A 284 6.62 -10.94 -29.78
N ALA A 285 7.33 -11.24 -28.69
CA ALA A 285 8.13 -10.25 -27.97
C ALA A 285 9.27 -9.67 -28.82
N ILE A 286 9.97 -10.51 -29.60
CA ILE A 286 11.03 -10.08 -30.52
C ILE A 286 10.46 -9.21 -31.65
N ALA A 287 9.28 -9.56 -32.16
CA ALA A 287 8.61 -8.77 -33.19
C ALA A 287 8.15 -7.41 -32.67
N LEU A 288 7.62 -7.35 -31.45
CA LEU A 288 7.26 -6.08 -30.82
C LEU A 288 8.47 -5.17 -30.62
N ALA A 289 9.59 -5.73 -30.14
CA ALA A 289 10.84 -5.00 -29.97
C ALA A 289 11.35 -4.43 -31.31
N LYS A 290 11.33 -5.23 -32.39
CA LYS A 290 11.67 -4.75 -33.74
C LYS A 290 10.72 -3.66 -34.22
N LEU A 291 9.41 -3.80 -33.99
CA LEU A 291 8.45 -2.76 -34.38
C LEU A 291 8.68 -1.43 -33.65
N GLN A 292 8.97 -1.48 -32.36
CA GLN A 292 9.34 -0.31 -31.57
C GLN A 292 10.62 0.33 -32.09
N GLU A 293 11.62 -0.48 -32.47
CA GLU A 293 12.87 0.00 -33.04
C GLU A 293 12.66 0.70 -34.40
N TYR A 294 11.82 0.14 -35.27
CA TYR A 294 11.42 0.77 -36.54
C TYR A 294 10.53 2.01 -36.37
N ALA A 295 9.88 2.15 -35.21
CA ALA A 295 9.04 3.30 -34.86
C ALA A 295 9.80 4.43 -34.14
N LEU A 296 11.08 4.21 -33.78
CA LEU A 296 11.93 5.24 -33.18
C LEU A 296 12.04 6.46 -34.10
N PRO A 297 11.91 7.69 -33.57
CA PRO A 297 11.93 8.89 -34.38
C PRO A 297 13.31 9.07 -35.02
N SER A 298 13.38 8.93 -36.34
CA SER A 298 14.51 9.45 -37.11
C SER A 298 14.61 10.96 -36.85
N ALA A 299 15.82 11.53 -36.78
CA ALA A 299 16.10 12.95 -36.47
C ALA A 299 15.31 13.99 -37.29
N LYS A 300 14.58 13.55 -38.33
CA LYS A 300 13.68 14.35 -39.15
C LYS A 300 12.24 14.49 -38.62
N TYR A 301 11.77 13.65 -37.68
CA TYR A 301 10.37 13.66 -37.21
C TYR A 301 10.27 13.35 -35.69
N PRO A 302 10.47 14.36 -34.81
CA PRO A 302 10.62 14.16 -33.37
C PRO A 302 9.32 13.89 -32.58
N ARG A 303 8.21 13.54 -33.23
CA ARG A 303 6.88 13.47 -32.57
C ARG A 303 6.40 12.07 -32.15
N ILE A 304 7.12 11.00 -32.47
CA ILE A 304 6.73 9.64 -32.06
C ILE A 304 7.64 9.23 -30.92
N GLN A 305 7.11 9.14 -29.70
CA GLN A 305 7.83 8.61 -28.54
C GLN A 305 7.62 7.08 -28.47
N PRO A 306 8.67 6.26 -28.35
CA PRO A 306 8.62 4.80 -28.46
C PRO A 306 7.88 4.10 -27.31
N ASP A 307 7.72 4.76 -26.17
CA ASP A 307 6.98 4.32 -24.99
C ASP A 307 5.45 4.36 -25.15
N MET A 308 4.93 4.99 -26.21
CA MET A 308 3.50 5.00 -26.51
C MET A 308 2.96 3.69 -27.10
N PHE A 309 3.82 2.75 -27.51
CA PHE A 309 3.41 1.40 -27.93
C PHE A 309 3.34 0.45 -26.72
N ALA A 310 2.52 0.78 -25.73
CA ALA A 310 2.17 -0.14 -24.65
C ALA A 310 0.91 -0.89 -25.05
N LEU A 311 1.06 -2.11 -25.58
CA LEU A 311 -0.08 -2.94 -25.98
C LEU A 311 0.10 -4.39 -25.52
N PRO A 312 -0.97 -5.02 -24.97
CA PRO A 312 -1.00 -6.47 -24.84
C PRO A 312 -1.04 -7.10 -26.25
N VAL A 313 -0.09 -7.99 -26.52
CA VAL A 313 -0.08 -8.77 -27.77
C VAL A 313 -1.16 -9.84 -27.68
N ILE A 314 -2.22 -9.70 -28.48
CA ILE A 314 -3.28 -10.70 -28.59
C ILE A 314 -2.86 -11.73 -29.64
N ALA A 315 -2.45 -12.91 -29.18
CA ALA A 315 -2.20 -14.05 -30.05
C ALA A 315 -3.42 -14.99 -29.97
N ASP A 316 -4.44 -14.72 -30.79
CA ASP A 316 -5.59 -15.62 -30.91
C ASP A 316 -5.46 -16.52 -32.16
N PRO A 317 -5.25 -17.84 -31.99
CA PRO A 317 -5.12 -18.76 -33.12
C PRO A 317 -6.40 -18.88 -33.96
N THR A 318 -7.56 -18.48 -33.43
CA THR A 318 -8.85 -18.51 -34.16
C THR A 318 -8.94 -17.43 -35.24
N LEU A 319 -8.11 -16.39 -35.17
CA LEU A 319 -8.07 -15.31 -36.17
C LEU A 319 -7.18 -15.63 -37.37
N LYS A 320 -6.59 -16.83 -37.45
CA LYS A 320 -5.67 -17.20 -38.52
C LYS A 320 -6.40 -17.40 -39.84
N GLY A 321 -6.20 -16.48 -40.78
CA GLY A 321 -6.82 -16.54 -42.12
C GLY A 321 -8.19 -15.87 -42.19
N GLU A 322 -8.63 -15.25 -41.11
CA GLU A 322 -9.87 -14.48 -41.04
C GLU A 322 -9.77 -13.16 -41.80
N SER A 323 -10.93 -12.60 -42.16
CA SER A 323 -11.00 -11.29 -42.82
C SER A 323 -10.62 -10.16 -41.86
N TYR A 324 -10.14 -9.02 -42.39
CA TYR A 324 -9.83 -7.86 -41.55
C TYR A 324 -11.04 -7.34 -40.75
N ASP A 325 -12.26 -7.53 -41.25
CA ASP A 325 -13.48 -7.16 -40.52
C ASP A 325 -13.75 -8.09 -39.34
N ALA A 326 -13.46 -9.38 -39.48
CA ALA A 326 -13.54 -10.34 -38.37
C ALA A 326 -12.48 -10.04 -37.30
N VAL A 327 -11.25 -9.74 -37.71
CA VAL A 327 -10.17 -9.31 -36.79
C VAL A 327 -10.53 -8.02 -36.06
N ARG A 328 -11.09 -7.03 -36.77
CA ARG A 328 -11.58 -5.77 -36.20
C ARG A 328 -12.69 -6.01 -35.17
N THR A 329 -13.66 -6.88 -35.49
CA THR A 329 -14.76 -7.23 -34.59
C THR A 329 -14.23 -7.88 -33.31
N ALA A 330 -13.30 -8.83 -33.44
CA ALA A 330 -12.67 -9.49 -32.30
C ALA A 330 -11.86 -8.53 -31.43
N PHE A 331 -11.10 -7.60 -32.05
CA PHE A 331 -10.36 -6.56 -31.34
C PHE A 331 -11.30 -5.65 -30.54
N ASN A 332 -12.37 -5.13 -31.17
CA ASN A 332 -13.33 -4.26 -30.49
C ASN A 332 -14.00 -4.97 -29.30
N ALA A 333 -14.39 -6.24 -29.47
CA ALA A 333 -14.96 -7.05 -28.39
C ALA A 333 -13.96 -7.31 -27.25
N TRP A 334 -12.66 -7.37 -27.54
CA TRP A 334 -11.62 -7.45 -26.51
C TRP A 334 -11.43 -6.10 -25.79
N VAL A 335 -11.36 -4.99 -26.52
CA VAL A 335 -11.22 -3.63 -25.93
C VAL A 335 -12.38 -3.32 -24.98
N SER A 336 -13.62 -3.61 -25.38
CA SER A 336 -14.79 -3.40 -24.52
C SER A 336 -14.71 -4.18 -23.22
N ARG A 337 -14.34 -5.47 -23.27
CA ARG A 337 -14.17 -6.29 -22.06
C ARG A 337 -13.03 -5.79 -21.17
N TYR A 338 -11.91 -5.41 -21.78
CA TYR A 338 -10.77 -4.89 -21.02
C TYR A 338 -11.12 -3.60 -20.29
N GLN A 339 -11.90 -2.70 -20.92
CA GLN A 339 -12.35 -1.44 -20.32
C GLN A 339 -13.33 -1.64 -19.15
N GLU A 340 -14.15 -2.69 -19.17
CA GLU A 340 -15.02 -3.03 -18.03
C GLU A 340 -14.20 -3.49 -16.80
N GLU A 341 -13.06 -4.14 -17.03
CA GLU A 341 -12.24 -4.72 -15.97
C GLU A 341 -11.09 -3.81 -15.50
N HIS A 342 -10.62 -2.88 -16.33
CA HIS A 342 -9.41 -2.09 -16.10
C HIS A 342 -9.51 -0.65 -16.62
N GLU A 343 -8.90 0.31 -15.89
CA GLU A 343 -8.74 1.69 -16.37
C GLU A 343 -7.58 1.80 -17.37
N TRP A 344 -7.82 2.48 -18.50
CA TRP A 344 -6.79 2.78 -19.49
C TRP A 344 -5.89 3.93 -19.02
N LEU A 345 -4.60 3.83 -19.31
CA LEU A 345 -3.71 5.00 -19.24
C LEU A 345 -4.19 6.06 -20.25
N SER A 346 -4.17 7.34 -19.85
CA SER A 346 -4.77 8.47 -20.58
C SER A 346 -4.28 8.64 -22.02
N ASP A 347 -3.10 8.09 -22.33
CA ASP A 347 -2.37 8.36 -23.57
C ASP A 347 -2.41 7.18 -24.55
N VAL A 348 -3.14 6.11 -24.24
CA VAL A 348 -3.24 4.92 -25.09
C VAL A 348 -4.36 5.09 -26.11
N ARG A 349 -4.01 4.99 -27.40
CA ARG A 349 -4.99 4.97 -28.50
C ARG A 349 -5.71 3.63 -28.58
N GLN A 350 -7.03 3.68 -28.43
CA GLN A 350 -7.92 2.51 -28.44
C GLN A 350 -8.61 2.31 -29.80
N ASP A 351 -8.40 3.22 -30.74
CA ASP A 351 -9.08 3.28 -32.04
C ASP A 351 -8.34 2.56 -33.16
N CYS A 352 -7.16 1.99 -32.92
CA CYS A 352 -6.39 1.28 -33.94
C CYS A 352 -5.71 0.02 -33.41
N CYS A 353 -5.62 -1.01 -34.24
CA CYS A 353 -4.79 -2.19 -33.97
C CYS A 353 -3.82 -2.47 -35.13
N LEU A 354 -2.65 -3.03 -34.82
CA LEU A 354 -1.67 -3.47 -35.80
C LEU A 354 -1.82 -4.98 -35.98
N VAL A 355 -2.13 -5.41 -37.20
CA VAL A 355 -2.24 -6.84 -37.54
C VAL A 355 -0.95 -7.27 -38.22
N VAL A 356 -0.24 -8.19 -37.57
CA VAL A 356 0.96 -8.84 -38.11
C VAL A 356 0.62 -10.28 -38.42
N ASP A 357 0.43 -10.60 -39.70
CA ASP A 357 0.18 -11.97 -40.13
C ASP A 357 1.48 -12.80 -40.14
N GLY A 358 1.38 -14.10 -40.38
CA GLY A 358 2.53 -15.01 -40.37
C GLY A 358 3.66 -14.60 -41.33
N PRO A 359 3.35 -14.27 -42.60
CA PRO A 359 4.34 -13.77 -43.55
C PRO A 359 4.96 -12.41 -43.16
N ALA A 360 4.16 -11.46 -42.66
CA ALA A 360 4.65 -10.17 -42.15
C ALA A 360 5.55 -10.36 -40.94
N LEU A 361 5.18 -11.26 -40.02
CA LEU A 361 6.00 -11.62 -38.86
C LEU A 361 7.33 -12.23 -39.29
N ALA A 362 7.31 -13.18 -40.23
CA ALA A 362 8.53 -13.76 -40.77
C ALA A 362 9.42 -12.71 -41.46
N SER A 363 8.81 -11.80 -42.23
CA SER A 363 9.52 -10.69 -42.88
C SER A 363 10.09 -9.70 -41.87
N LEU A 364 9.40 -9.44 -40.77
CA LEU A 364 9.85 -8.54 -39.70
C LEU A 364 11.01 -9.16 -38.92
N LEU A 365 10.91 -10.45 -38.59
CA LEU A 365 11.98 -11.17 -37.90
C LEU A 365 13.26 -11.25 -38.75
N GLN A 366 13.11 -11.39 -40.07
CA GLN A 366 14.23 -11.40 -41.03
C GLN A 366 14.67 -10.00 -41.48
N ALA A 367 13.96 -8.93 -41.08
CA ALA A 367 14.34 -7.58 -41.47
C ALA A 367 15.73 -7.25 -40.90
N PRO A 368 16.65 -6.69 -41.71
CA PRO A 368 17.94 -6.23 -41.23
C PRO A 368 17.73 -5.19 -40.12
N GLU A 369 18.69 -5.08 -39.21
CA GLU A 369 18.70 -3.98 -38.24
C GLU A 369 18.71 -2.65 -38.99
N PRO A 370 18.09 -1.58 -38.46
CA PRO A 370 18.09 -0.28 -39.11
C PRO A 370 19.54 0.16 -39.32
N ASP A 371 19.99 0.24 -40.58
CA ASP A 371 21.35 0.65 -40.90
C ASP A 371 21.70 1.96 -40.16
N GLU A 372 22.86 2.00 -39.50
CA GLU A 372 23.45 3.26 -39.01
C GLU A 372 23.42 4.30 -40.14
N PRO A 373 23.17 5.59 -39.82
CA PRO A 373 23.13 6.63 -40.84
C PRO A 373 24.41 6.60 -41.67
N PRO A 374 24.31 6.62 -43.02
CA PRO A 374 25.47 6.41 -43.87
C PRO A 374 26.53 7.47 -43.56
N LYS A 375 27.74 7.02 -43.22
CA LYS A 375 28.90 7.90 -43.16
C LYS A 375 29.06 8.54 -44.54
N GLN A 376 29.07 9.87 -44.53
CA GLN A 376 29.01 10.72 -45.70
C GLN A 376 30.08 10.31 -46.73
N GLY A 377 29.68 9.69 -47.84
CA GLY A 377 30.57 9.39 -48.97
C GLY A 377 30.40 8.04 -49.69
N GLN A 378 29.64 7.07 -49.19
CA GLN A 378 29.46 5.79 -49.90
C GLN A 378 28.19 5.76 -50.77
N ARG A 379 28.36 5.47 -52.07
CA ARG A 379 27.26 5.16 -53.00
C ARG A 379 26.69 3.77 -52.68
N PRO A 380 25.38 3.62 -52.40
CA PRO A 380 24.81 2.33 -52.08
C PRO A 380 24.68 1.45 -53.33
N LYS A 381 25.33 0.28 -53.32
CA LYS A 381 25.02 -0.82 -54.25
C LYS A 381 23.65 -1.38 -53.84
N GLN A 382 22.71 -1.22 -54.77
CA GLN A 382 21.30 -1.50 -54.59
C GLN A 382 21.03 -3.01 -54.45
N ARG A 383 20.94 -3.49 -53.22
CA ARG A 383 20.09 -4.62 -52.84
C ARG A 383 19.18 -4.14 -51.71
N ARG A 384 18.01 -3.59 -52.07
CA ARG A 384 16.99 -3.29 -51.08
C ARG A 384 16.38 -4.62 -50.65
N ALA A 385 16.67 -5.06 -49.43
CA ALA A 385 15.81 -6.02 -48.77
C ALA A 385 14.37 -5.45 -48.74
N PRO A 386 13.34 -6.28 -48.91
CA PRO A 386 11.95 -5.81 -48.81
C PRO A 386 11.74 -5.18 -47.44
N LYS A 387 11.23 -3.95 -47.42
CA LYS A 387 10.85 -3.29 -46.16
C LYS A 387 9.76 -4.14 -45.49
N PRO A 388 9.81 -4.33 -44.17
CA PRO A 388 8.76 -5.05 -43.46
C PRO A 388 7.42 -4.33 -43.67
N TRP A 389 6.38 -5.12 -43.85
CA TRP A 389 5.03 -4.68 -44.16
C TRP A 389 4.15 -5.06 -42.97
N VAL A 390 3.50 -4.06 -42.36
CA VAL A 390 2.50 -4.27 -41.31
C VAL A 390 1.22 -3.59 -41.75
N VAL A 391 0.09 -4.24 -41.50
CA VAL A 391 -1.22 -3.70 -41.83
C VAL A 391 -1.80 -3.07 -40.57
N ALA A 392 -1.98 -1.75 -40.59
CA ALA A 392 -2.74 -1.05 -39.58
C ALA A 392 -4.22 -1.18 -39.90
N VAL A 393 -5.00 -1.72 -38.95
CA VAL A 393 -6.44 -1.83 -39.05
C VAL A 393 -7.04 -0.82 -38.07
N ASP A 394 -7.61 0.25 -38.61
CA ASP A 394 -8.35 1.26 -37.84
C ASP A 394 -9.73 0.73 -37.47
N ALA A 395 -10.22 0.96 -36.25
CA ALA A 395 -11.54 0.54 -35.79
C ALA A 395 -12.69 1.40 -36.33
N LYS A 396 -12.41 2.61 -36.82
CA LYS A 396 -13.44 3.52 -37.37
C LYS A 396 -13.32 3.69 -38.88
N GLU A 397 -14.45 3.97 -39.51
CA GLU A 397 -14.58 4.17 -40.95
C GLU A 397 -13.57 5.24 -41.42
N PRO A 398 -12.51 4.88 -42.17
CA PRO A 398 -11.33 5.74 -42.37
C PRO A 398 -11.63 7.00 -43.18
N SER A 399 -12.76 7.03 -43.88
CA SER A 399 -13.28 8.18 -44.62
C SER A 399 -13.91 9.26 -43.74
N ALA A 400 -14.20 9.00 -42.47
CA ALA A 400 -14.92 9.91 -41.58
C ALA A 400 -14.00 10.81 -40.74
N ILE A 401 -12.67 10.70 -40.86
CA ILE A 401 -11.71 11.47 -40.05
C ILE A 401 -11.23 12.68 -40.87
N PRO A 402 -11.52 13.94 -40.46
CA PRO A 402 -11.00 15.11 -41.13
C PRO A 402 -9.48 15.19 -40.93
N TYR A 403 -8.74 14.97 -42.00
CA TYR A 403 -7.28 15.00 -42.02
C TYR A 403 -6.75 16.43 -42.13
N SER A 404 -6.19 16.96 -41.04
CA SER A 404 -5.48 18.25 -41.01
C SER A 404 -3.97 18.04 -41.19
N GLY A 405 -3.54 17.81 -42.43
CA GLY A 405 -2.18 18.04 -42.96
C GLY A 405 -0.97 17.69 -42.09
N GLY A 406 -0.35 16.54 -42.36
CA GLY A 406 1.01 16.20 -41.92
C GLY A 406 1.36 14.75 -42.29
N GLY A 407 2.13 14.53 -43.36
CA GLY A 407 2.46 13.17 -43.83
C GLY A 407 3.58 12.47 -43.04
N PRO A 408 3.96 11.22 -43.37
CA PRO A 408 3.25 10.20 -44.16
C PRO A 408 2.96 8.93 -43.32
N TYR A 409 1.74 8.38 -43.40
CA TYR A 409 1.53 6.95 -43.11
C TYR A 409 1.28 6.22 -44.43
N LEU A 410 2.26 5.41 -44.83
CA LEU A 410 2.14 4.43 -45.90
C LEU A 410 1.22 3.33 -45.37
N GLY A 411 -0.05 3.37 -45.77
CA GLY A 411 -1.00 2.38 -45.28
C GLY A 411 -2.28 2.30 -46.07
N TRP A 412 -2.23 2.42 -47.41
CA TRP A 412 -3.18 1.80 -48.35
C TRP A 412 -2.48 1.72 -49.72
N MET A 413 -1.96 0.55 -50.08
CA MET A 413 -1.72 0.24 -51.49
C MET A 413 -2.08 -1.23 -51.73
N ARG A 414 -3.28 -1.43 -52.29
CA ARG A 414 -3.69 -2.67 -52.93
C ARG A 414 -2.69 -2.92 -54.07
N GLY A 415 -1.92 -4.00 -53.99
CA GLY A 415 -1.00 -4.37 -55.06
C GLY A 415 -1.78 -4.60 -56.35
N GLY A 416 -1.47 -3.84 -57.39
CA GLY A 416 -1.93 -4.09 -58.74
C GLY A 416 -0.74 -4.39 -59.63
N VAL A 417 -0.43 -5.68 -59.80
CA VAL A 417 0.30 -6.17 -60.97
C VAL A 417 -0.58 -5.86 -62.18
N ASP A 418 -0.13 -4.96 -63.04
CA ASP A 418 -0.83 -4.70 -64.30
C ASP A 418 -0.36 -5.69 -65.37
N GLY A 419 -1.02 -6.84 -65.37
CA GLY A 419 -1.23 -7.68 -66.55
C GLY A 419 -2.68 -7.53 -67.00
N ARG A 420 -2.91 -6.56 -67.89
CA ARG A 420 -4.08 -6.30 -68.78
C ARG A 420 -5.32 -7.19 -68.61
N TYR A 421 -6.47 -6.54 -68.36
CA TYR A 421 -7.73 -6.80 -69.09
C TYR A 421 -8.52 -5.49 -69.26
N LYS A 422 -9.13 -5.32 -70.44
CA LYS A 422 -9.79 -4.09 -70.94
C LYS A 422 -11.33 -4.23 -70.98
N PHE A 423 -12.01 -3.16 -70.54
CA PHE A 423 -13.31 -2.56 -70.98
C PHE A 423 -14.64 -3.33 -70.79
N PRO A 424 -15.83 -2.63 -70.69
CA PRO A 424 -16.14 -1.29 -71.20
C PRO A 424 -16.83 -0.25 -70.28
N GLN A 425 -16.85 0.99 -70.80
CA GLN A 425 -17.40 2.25 -70.27
C GLN A 425 -18.92 2.43 -70.49
N GLY A 426 -19.52 3.29 -69.66
CA GLY A 426 -20.90 3.84 -69.72
C GLY A 426 -21.74 3.27 -68.57
N THR A 427 -22.38 4.00 -67.64
CA THR A 427 -23.20 5.25 -67.72
C THR A 427 -23.41 5.82 -66.28
N PRO A 428 -24.15 6.92 -66.00
CA PRO A 428 -23.69 8.06 -65.19
C PRO A 428 -24.10 8.07 -63.70
N ARG A 429 -23.37 8.86 -62.90
CA ARG A 429 -23.69 9.24 -61.51
C ARG A 429 -24.52 10.53 -61.48
N GLY A 430 -25.60 10.58 -60.70
CA GLY A 430 -26.38 11.80 -60.50
C GLY A 430 -27.78 11.57 -59.93
N ARG A 431 -28.41 12.69 -59.55
CA ARG A 431 -29.65 12.87 -58.77
C ARG A 431 -30.90 12.18 -59.36
N ASP A 432 -30.83 11.70 -60.59
CA ASP A 432 -31.92 10.99 -61.26
C ASP A 432 -32.02 9.50 -60.86
N ARG A 433 -30.94 8.91 -60.31
CA ARG A 433 -31.00 7.54 -59.73
C ARG A 433 -31.81 7.48 -58.43
N ALA A 434 -31.86 8.57 -57.67
CA ALA A 434 -32.71 8.65 -56.48
C ALA A 434 -34.20 8.75 -56.84
N LYS A 435 -34.55 9.37 -57.98
CA LYS A 435 -35.94 9.44 -58.46
C LYS A 435 -36.41 8.14 -59.11
N ALA A 436 -35.54 7.44 -59.84
CA ALA A 436 -35.86 6.11 -60.39
C ALA A 436 -36.00 5.04 -59.28
N MET A 437 -35.17 5.10 -58.24
CA MET A 437 -35.24 4.17 -57.11
C MET A 437 -36.43 4.45 -56.17
N LEU A 438 -36.92 5.70 -56.08
CA LEU A 438 -38.16 6.03 -55.36
C LEU A 438 -39.42 5.58 -56.11
N ALA A 439 -39.44 5.63 -57.45
CA ALA A 439 -40.53 5.09 -58.25
C ALA A 439 -40.61 3.55 -58.18
N GLU A 440 -39.46 2.87 -58.11
CA GLU A 440 -39.37 1.41 -57.98
C GLU A 440 -39.77 0.91 -56.57
N ILE A 441 -39.64 1.77 -55.54
CA ILE A 441 -40.09 1.51 -54.16
C ILE A 441 -41.60 1.76 -53.99
N GLU A 442 -42.19 2.73 -54.71
CA GLU A 442 -43.66 2.93 -54.77
C GLU A 442 -44.36 1.78 -55.52
N GLU A 443 -43.71 1.18 -56.53
CA GLU A 443 -44.24 0.04 -57.30
C GLU A 443 -44.13 -1.30 -56.56
N THR A 444 -43.16 -1.45 -55.64
CA THR A 444 -42.97 -2.70 -54.86
C THR A 444 -43.68 -2.73 -53.50
N LEU A 445 -44.21 -1.60 -53.01
CA LEU A 445 -45.01 -1.53 -51.76
C LEU A 445 -46.54 -1.51 -51.99
N GLY A 446 -46.99 -1.57 -53.24
CA GLY A 446 -48.40 -1.48 -53.64
C GLY A 446 -49.11 -2.81 -53.94
N SER A 447 -48.58 -3.98 -53.53
CA SER A 447 -49.23 -5.27 -53.82
C SER A 447 -49.01 -6.30 -52.70
N GLN A 448 -49.88 -6.26 -51.68
CA GLN A 448 -50.61 -7.42 -51.13
C GLN A 448 -51.37 -7.04 -49.85
N ALA A 449 -52.66 -6.76 -49.98
CA ALA A 449 -53.66 -6.98 -48.94
C ALA A 449 -55.00 -7.36 -49.60
N VAL A 450 -55.31 -8.65 -49.52
CA VAL A 450 -56.63 -9.30 -49.41
C VAL A 450 -57.84 -8.56 -50.03
N THR A 451 -58.40 -9.12 -51.11
CA THR A 451 -59.85 -9.03 -51.35
C THR A 451 -60.59 -10.08 -50.53
N PRO A 452 -61.67 -9.71 -49.83
CA PRO A 452 -62.63 -10.63 -49.22
C PRO A 452 -63.70 -11.07 -50.25
N LEU A 453 -64.31 -12.23 -49.96
CA LEU A 453 -65.36 -12.99 -50.68
C LEU A 453 -64.90 -13.84 -51.88
#